data_AF-A0A3N5JFT6-F1
#
_entry.id   AF-A0A3N5JFT6-F1
#
_cell.length_a   1.000
_cell.length_b   1.000
_cell.length_c   1.000
_cell.angle_alpha   90.00
_cell.angle_beta   90.00
_cell.angle_gamma   90.00
#
_symmetry.space_group_name_H-M   'P 1'
#
loop_
_entity.id
_entity.type
_entity.pdbx_description
1 polymer ?
#
loop_
_entity_poly.entity_id
_entity_poly.type
_entity_poly.pdbx_seq_one_letter_code
_entity_poly.pdbx_strand_id
1 'polypeptide(L)'
;MPPLMHVDDAPGPILVGLPGTELDRSGRELLCHPAVGGVVLFTRNFAEREQLLRLVTDIRTVRDPRLLVCIDQEGGRVQRLRNGFTRLPPLRALGRVHTEDPRKALDLAYRHGRVMATEMLACGIDLSFA
;
A
#
# COMPACT_ATOMS: atom_id res chain seq x y z
N MET A 1 -2.60 -30.18 10.71
CA MET A 1 -1.51 -29.81 9.79
C MET A 1 -2.08 -28.79 8.81
N PRO A 2 -1.42 -27.65 8.56
CA PRO A 2 -1.86 -26.77 7.49
C PRO A 2 -1.73 -27.51 6.15
N PRO A 3 -2.66 -27.35 5.21
CA PRO A 3 -2.59 -28.00 3.90
C PRO A 3 -1.32 -27.56 3.15
N LEU A 4 -0.72 -28.48 2.38
CA LEU A 4 0.36 -28.13 1.45
C LEU A 4 -0.21 -27.18 0.39
N MET A 5 0.32 -25.96 0.33
CA MET A 5 0.03 -25.00 -0.73
C MET A 5 0.53 -25.59 -2.06
N HIS A 6 -0.37 -25.84 -3.01
CA HIS A 6 0.02 -26.29 -4.34
C HIS A 6 0.64 -25.11 -5.11
N VAL A 7 1.53 -25.38 -6.08
CA VAL A 7 2.14 -24.33 -6.92
C VAL A 7 1.08 -23.48 -7.64
N ASP A 8 -0.11 -24.03 -7.85
CA ASP A 8 -1.28 -23.37 -8.45
C ASP A 8 -2.01 -22.39 -7.50
N ASP A 9 -1.68 -22.39 -6.19
CA ASP A 9 -2.24 -21.48 -5.18
C ASP A 9 -1.37 -20.21 -4.98
N ALA A 10 -0.23 -20.11 -5.68
CA ALA A 10 0.65 -18.96 -5.56
C ALA A 10 0.03 -17.70 -6.19
N PRO A 11 0.13 -16.51 -5.55
CA PRO A 11 -0.30 -15.26 -6.18
C PRO A 11 0.42 -15.06 -7.52
N GLY A 12 -0.31 -14.58 -8.52
CA GLY A 12 0.27 -14.26 -9.81
C GLY A 12 1.40 -13.21 -9.71
N PRO A 13 2.35 -13.17 -10.66
CA PRO A 13 3.54 -12.32 -10.52
C PRO A 13 3.27 -10.83 -10.83
N ILE A 14 2.09 -10.48 -11.33
CA ILE A 14 1.80 -9.13 -11.83
C ILE A 14 1.06 -8.31 -10.78
N LEU A 15 1.57 -7.11 -10.52
CA LEU A 15 0.84 -6.06 -9.81
C LEU A 15 0.25 -5.09 -10.82
N VAL A 16 -1.04 -4.79 -10.71
CA VAL A 16 -1.76 -3.92 -11.64
C VAL A 16 -2.22 -2.62 -10.97
N GLY A 17 -2.46 -1.57 -11.75
CA GLY A 17 -3.12 -0.36 -11.28
C GLY A 17 -4.61 -0.39 -11.59
N LEU A 18 -5.39 0.39 -10.83
CA LEU A 18 -6.81 0.63 -11.10
C LEU A 18 -7.04 2.03 -11.70
N PRO A 19 -8.11 2.22 -12.50
CA PRO A 19 -8.36 3.49 -13.19
C PRO A 19 -8.87 4.60 -12.26
N GLY A 20 -9.59 4.26 -11.19
CA GLY A 20 -10.25 5.26 -10.33
C GLY A 20 -10.43 4.83 -8.88
N THR A 21 -11.35 5.50 -8.19
CA THR A 21 -11.63 5.33 -6.75
C THR A 21 -12.54 4.15 -6.43
N GLU A 22 -13.04 3.43 -7.42
CA GLU A 22 -13.98 2.33 -7.24
C GLU A 22 -13.57 1.14 -8.11
N LEU A 23 -13.91 -0.06 -7.65
CA LEU A 23 -13.65 -1.28 -8.38
C LEU A 23 -14.83 -1.59 -9.31
N ASP A 24 -14.72 -1.09 -10.54
CA ASP A 24 -15.70 -1.34 -11.61
C ASP A 24 -15.65 -2.79 -12.14
N ARG A 25 -16.57 -3.11 -13.05
CA ARG A 25 -16.69 -4.45 -13.63
C ARG A 25 -15.40 -4.91 -14.32
N SER A 26 -14.78 -4.05 -15.14
CA SER A 26 -13.57 -4.38 -15.87
C SER A 26 -12.37 -4.58 -14.93
N GLY A 27 -12.30 -3.80 -13.85
CA GLY A 27 -11.36 -4.01 -12.76
C GLY A 27 -11.56 -5.36 -12.09
N ARG A 28 -12.79 -5.75 -11.76
CA ARG A 28 -13.07 -7.08 -11.17
C ARG A 28 -12.63 -8.22 -12.10
N GLU A 29 -12.95 -8.13 -13.39
CA GLU A 29 -12.53 -9.11 -14.39
C GLU A 29 -10.99 -9.21 -14.49
N LEU A 30 -10.29 -8.07 -14.50
CA LEU A 30 -8.81 -8.03 -14.48
C LEU A 30 -8.22 -8.67 -13.21
N LEU A 31 -8.77 -8.33 -12.04
CA LEU A 31 -8.28 -8.82 -10.76
C LEU A 31 -8.50 -10.34 -10.58
N CYS A 32 -9.47 -10.92 -11.28
CA CYS A 32 -9.67 -12.36 -11.34
C CYS A 32 -8.66 -13.11 -12.22
N HIS A 33 -7.85 -12.41 -13.03
CA HIS A 33 -6.89 -13.06 -13.90
C HIS A 33 -5.80 -13.81 -13.09
N PRO A 34 -5.45 -15.07 -13.41
CA PRO A 34 -4.49 -15.87 -12.63
C PRO A 34 -3.14 -15.19 -12.44
N ALA A 35 -2.65 -14.47 -13.46
CA ALA A 35 -1.36 -13.77 -13.40
C ALA A 35 -1.32 -12.54 -12.48
N VAL A 36 -2.46 -12.05 -11.98
CA VAL A 36 -2.50 -10.86 -11.11
C VAL A 36 -2.33 -11.25 -9.64
N GLY A 37 -1.24 -10.87 -8.98
CA GLY A 37 -1.03 -11.12 -7.56
C GLY A 37 -1.46 -9.98 -6.64
N GLY A 38 -1.67 -8.79 -7.20
CA GLY A 38 -1.97 -7.63 -6.38
C GLY A 38 -2.25 -6.35 -7.16
N VAL A 39 -2.52 -5.30 -6.38
CA VAL A 39 -2.89 -3.98 -6.86
C VAL A 39 -1.91 -2.95 -6.28
N VAL A 40 -1.45 -2.02 -7.12
CA VAL A 40 -0.76 -0.80 -6.67
C VAL A 40 -1.72 0.37 -6.74
N LEU A 41 -1.96 1.01 -5.60
CA LEU A 41 -2.79 2.21 -5.48
C LEU A 41 -1.98 3.47 -5.78
N PHE A 42 -2.62 4.41 -6.46
CA PHE A 42 -2.07 5.71 -6.82
C PHE A 42 -2.98 6.83 -6.29
N THR A 43 -2.54 8.09 -6.42
CA THR A 43 -3.35 9.25 -6.02
C THR A 43 -4.75 9.28 -6.66
N ARG A 44 -4.90 8.80 -7.90
CA ARG A 44 -6.20 8.71 -8.59
C ARG A 44 -7.18 7.70 -7.96
N ASN A 45 -6.69 6.81 -7.10
CA ASN A 45 -7.50 5.80 -6.41
C ASN A 45 -7.98 6.28 -5.02
N PHE A 46 -7.66 7.53 -4.65
CA PHE A 46 -7.92 8.08 -3.33
C PHE A 46 -8.67 9.42 -3.41
N ALA A 47 -9.86 9.45 -2.81
CA ALA A 47 -10.61 10.67 -2.53
C ALA A 47 -10.60 10.99 -1.03
N GLU A 48 -10.98 10.02 -0.21
CA GLU A 48 -11.03 10.12 1.25
C GLU A 48 -10.90 8.75 1.92
N ARG A 49 -10.72 8.73 3.23
CA ARG A 49 -10.42 7.50 3.99
C ARG A 49 -11.55 6.47 3.92
N GLU A 50 -12.81 6.90 3.99
CA GLU A 50 -13.94 5.97 3.93
C GLU A 50 -14.05 5.30 2.55
N GLN A 51 -13.91 6.09 1.48
CA GLN A 51 -13.84 5.56 0.12
C GLN A 51 -12.69 4.58 -0.07
N LEU A 52 -11.50 4.88 0.45
CA LEU A 52 -10.34 3.98 0.37
C LEU A 52 -10.63 2.63 1.04
N LEU A 53 -11.23 2.65 2.23
CA LEU A 53 -11.60 1.42 2.95
C LEU A 53 -12.58 0.56 2.15
N ARG A 54 -13.55 1.17 1.45
CA ARG A 54 -14.46 0.46 0.55
C ARG A 54 -13.71 -0.17 -0.62
N LEU A 55 -12.86 0.60 -1.31
CA LEU A 55 -12.06 0.10 -2.43
C LEU A 55 -11.14 -1.07 -2.03
N VAL A 56 -10.46 -0.97 -0.89
CA VAL A 56 -9.58 -2.04 -0.39
C VAL A 56 -10.38 -3.28 -0.02
N THR A 57 -11.55 -3.12 0.60
CA THR A 57 -12.47 -4.22 0.90
C THR A 57 -12.92 -4.93 -0.38
N ASP A 58 -13.30 -4.16 -1.41
CA ASP A 58 -13.69 -4.68 -2.72
C ASP A 58 -12.57 -5.48 -3.39
N ILE A 59 -11.34 -4.97 -3.38
CA ILE A 59 -10.16 -5.68 -3.92
C ILE A 59 -9.91 -6.99 -3.17
N ARG A 60 -10.01 -6.97 -1.84
CA ARG A 60 -9.72 -8.14 -0.99
C ARG A 60 -10.76 -9.25 -1.09
N THR A 61 -11.99 -8.90 -1.45
CA THR A 61 -13.11 -9.84 -1.54
C THR A 61 -13.38 -10.32 -2.98
N VAL A 62 -12.61 -9.83 -3.96
CA VAL A 62 -12.84 -10.16 -5.38
C VAL A 62 -12.58 -11.65 -5.68
N ARG A 63 -11.62 -12.27 -5.00
CA ARG A 63 -11.25 -13.69 -5.16
C ARG A 63 -10.38 -14.21 -4.01
N ASP A 64 -10.19 -15.53 -4.01
CA ASP A 64 -9.20 -16.23 -3.19
C ASP A 64 -8.18 -16.95 -4.12
N PRO A 65 -6.87 -16.97 -3.83
CA PRO A 65 -6.16 -16.30 -2.73
C PRO A 65 -6.29 -14.77 -2.78
N ARG A 66 -6.33 -14.14 -1.60
CA ARG A 66 -6.46 -12.67 -1.51
C ARG A 66 -5.28 -11.96 -2.21
N LEU A 67 -5.61 -10.87 -2.90
CA LEU A 67 -4.63 -10.02 -3.60
C LEU A 67 -3.84 -9.15 -2.61
N LEU A 68 -2.57 -8.89 -2.92
CA LEU A 68 -1.78 -7.87 -2.22
C LEU A 68 -2.29 -6.48 -2.57
N VAL A 69 -2.34 -5.58 -1.58
CA VAL A 69 -2.63 -4.16 -1.80
C VAL A 69 -1.39 -3.34 -1.44
N CYS A 70 -0.81 -2.68 -2.44
CA CYS A 70 0.45 -1.95 -2.33
C CYS A 70 0.27 -0.46 -2.65
N ILE A 71 1.22 0.37 -2.23
CA ILE A 71 1.23 1.82 -2.49
C ILE A 71 2.66 2.39 -2.44
N ASP A 72 2.87 3.61 -2.97
CA ASP A 72 4.09 4.38 -2.67
C ASP A 72 3.80 5.46 -1.60
N GLN A 73 4.14 5.18 -0.34
CA GLN A 73 3.86 6.09 0.79
C GLN A 73 5.13 6.51 1.53
N GLU A 74 6.21 6.82 0.80
CA GLU A 74 7.52 7.19 1.37
C GLU A 74 7.48 8.44 2.28
N GLY A 75 6.69 9.46 1.89
CA GLY A 75 6.67 10.78 2.50
C GLY A 75 7.23 11.89 1.60
N GLY A 76 6.96 13.14 1.98
CA GLY A 76 7.30 14.30 1.18
C GLY A 76 6.62 14.28 -0.21
N ARG A 77 7.42 14.21 -1.28
CA ARG A 77 6.89 14.26 -2.66
C ARG A 77 6.20 12.95 -3.07
N VAL A 78 6.64 11.82 -2.55
CA VAL A 78 6.09 10.50 -2.83
C VAL A 78 5.20 10.09 -1.66
N GLN A 79 4.02 10.69 -1.61
CA GLN A 79 2.99 10.40 -0.62
C GLN A 79 1.64 10.49 -1.32
N ARG A 80 1.02 9.33 -1.61
CA ARG A 80 -0.27 9.28 -2.33
C ARG A 80 -1.42 9.67 -1.42
N LEU A 81 -1.44 9.14 -0.20
CA LEU A 81 -2.49 9.40 0.78
C LEU A 81 -2.12 10.61 1.62
N ARG A 82 -2.89 11.68 1.46
CA ARG A 82 -2.60 12.99 2.06
C ARG A 82 -3.73 13.45 2.98
N ASN A 83 -4.93 13.65 2.45
CA ASN A 83 -6.01 14.20 3.27
C ASN A 83 -6.48 13.16 4.30
N GLY A 84 -6.50 13.53 5.58
CA GLY A 84 -6.79 12.58 6.67
C GLY A 84 -5.65 11.62 7.03
N PHE A 85 -4.43 11.87 6.53
CA PHE A 85 -3.20 11.11 6.84
C PHE A 85 -2.09 12.03 7.33
N THR A 86 -1.17 11.49 8.11
CA THR A 86 0.00 12.23 8.58
C THR A 86 0.84 12.73 7.40
N ARG A 87 1.26 13.99 7.44
CA ARG A 87 2.23 14.56 6.48
C ARG A 87 3.62 14.10 6.86
N LEU A 88 4.10 13.03 6.22
CA LEU A 88 5.43 12.49 6.45
C LEU A 88 6.48 13.42 5.80
N PRO A 89 7.59 13.72 6.50
CA PRO A 89 8.64 14.56 5.93
C PRO A 89 9.34 13.83 4.75
N PRO A 90 9.97 14.56 3.81
CA PRO A 90 10.83 13.92 2.82
C PRO A 90 12.04 13.28 3.52
N LEU A 91 12.42 12.05 3.12
CA LEU A 91 13.50 11.28 3.77
C LEU A 91 14.85 12.02 3.81
N ARG A 92 15.10 12.97 2.89
CA ARG A 92 16.28 13.87 2.95
C ARG A 92 16.40 14.63 4.27
N ALA A 93 15.29 14.89 4.96
CA ALA A 93 15.31 15.55 6.26
C ALA A 93 15.98 14.67 7.32
N LEU A 94 15.76 13.36 7.28
CA LEU A 94 16.44 12.39 8.14
C LEU A 94 17.94 12.34 7.83
N GLY A 95 18.32 12.39 6.55
CA GLY A 95 19.72 12.46 6.14
C GLY A 95 20.46 13.69 6.69
N ARG A 96 19.79 14.86 6.73
CA ARG A 96 20.34 16.07 7.35
C ARG A 96 20.53 15.92 8.84
N VAL A 97 19.53 15.38 9.55
CA VAL A 97 19.67 15.10 10.99
C VAL A 97 20.80 14.10 11.24
N HIS A 98 20.97 13.10 10.37
CA HIS A 98 22.04 12.11 10.51
C HIS A 98 23.44 12.73 10.43
N THR A 99 23.63 13.81 9.67
CA THR A 99 24.92 14.52 9.62
C THR A 99 25.30 15.12 10.99
N GLU A 100 24.31 15.51 11.81
CA GLU A 100 24.52 16.16 13.11
C GLU A 100 24.40 15.19 14.28
N ASP A 101 23.40 14.30 14.26
CA ASP A 101 23.07 13.34 15.30
C ASP A 101 22.53 12.03 14.69
N PRO A 102 23.42 11.04 14.44
CA PRO A 102 23.05 9.75 13.87
C PRO A 102 22.04 8.97 14.71
N ARG A 103 22.16 9.02 16.05
CA ARG A 103 21.27 8.26 16.95
C ARG A 103 19.85 8.78 16.88
N LYS A 104 19.69 10.10 16.89
CA LYS A 104 18.40 10.76 16.70
C LYS A 104 17.83 10.49 15.32
N ALA A 105 18.65 10.52 14.27
CA ALA A 105 18.20 10.22 12.92
C ALA A 105 17.63 8.80 12.77
N LEU A 106 18.28 7.81 13.40
CA LEU A 106 17.79 6.42 13.40
C LEU A 106 16.46 6.27 14.15
N ASP A 107 16.31 6.89 15.32
CA ASP A 107 15.03 6.92 16.05
C ASP A 107 13.93 7.59 15.22
N LEU A 108 14.22 8.72 14.57
CA LEU A 108 13.27 9.40 13.70
C LEU A 108 12.90 8.57 12.46
N ALA A 109 13.86 7.87 11.85
CA ALA A 109 13.60 6.98 10.72
C ALA A 109 12.67 5.82 11.12
N TYR A 110 12.91 5.23 12.29
CA TYR A 110 12.03 4.18 12.82
C TYR A 110 10.61 4.70 13.10
N ARG A 111 10.48 5.88 13.70
CA ARG A 111 9.17 6.52 13.94
C ARG A 111 8.45 6.86 12.65
N HIS A 112 9.16 7.37 11.65
CA HIS A 112 8.62 7.63 10.32
C HIS A 112 8.03 6.36 9.70
N GLY A 113 8.83 5.28 9.66
CA GLY A 113 8.38 3.99 9.15
C GLY A 113 7.18 3.43 9.92
N ARG A 114 7.18 3.56 11.25
CA ARG A 114 6.05 3.14 12.09
C ARG A 114 4.77 3.89 11.81
N VAL A 115 4.80 5.22 11.72
CA VAL A 115 3.60 6.01 11.44
C VAL A 115 3.04 5.65 10.07
N MET A 116 3.90 5.61 9.05
CA MET A 116 3.54 5.18 7.70
C MET A 116 2.87 3.80 7.72
N ALA A 117 3.55 2.78 8.25
CA ALA A 117 3.06 1.41 8.24
C ALA A 117 1.76 1.26 9.03
N THR A 118 1.63 1.93 10.18
CA THR A 118 0.42 1.87 11.01
C THR A 118 -0.79 2.46 10.28
N GLU A 119 -0.62 3.60 9.60
CA GLU A 119 -1.71 4.21 8.82
C GLU A 119 -2.09 3.35 7.60
N MET A 120 -1.12 2.70 6.94
CA MET A 120 -1.38 1.81 5.80
C MET A 120 -2.11 0.54 6.23
N LEU A 121 -1.65 -0.12 7.30
CA LEU A 121 -2.29 -1.31 7.85
C LEU A 121 -3.72 -1.02 8.31
N ALA A 122 -3.96 0.15 8.91
CA ALA A 122 -5.30 0.60 9.31
C ALA A 122 -6.25 0.81 8.12
N CYS A 123 -5.72 0.88 6.89
CA CYS A 123 -6.51 0.97 5.65
C CYS A 123 -6.53 -0.35 4.86
N GLY A 124 -5.94 -1.43 5.39
CA GLY A 124 -5.84 -2.72 4.69
C GLY A 124 -4.82 -2.72 3.53
N ILE A 125 -3.85 -1.81 3.56
CA ILE A 125 -2.73 -1.79 2.61
C ILE A 125 -1.59 -2.62 3.23
N ASP A 126 -1.09 -3.59 2.47
CA ASP A 126 -0.14 -4.60 2.95
C ASP A 126 1.32 -4.11 2.85
N LEU A 127 1.64 -3.28 1.85
CA LEU A 127 3.01 -2.86 1.56
C LEU A 127 3.09 -1.43 1.04
N SER A 128 4.09 -0.69 1.52
CA SER A 128 4.60 0.51 0.85
C SER A 128 5.91 0.18 0.15
N PHE A 129 6.10 0.64 -1.09
CA PHE A 129 7.41 0.56 -1.77
C PHE A 129 8.32 1.70 -1.29
N ALA A 130 8.90 1.55 -0.10
CA ALA A 130 9.71 2.57 0.58
C ALA A 130 10.80 1.97 1.48
#